data_AF-A0A0C1ZJZ5-F1
#
_entry.id   AF-A0A0C1ZJZ5-F1
#
_cell.length_a   1.000
_cell.length_b   1.000
_cell.length_c   1.000
_cell.angle_alpha   90.00
_cell.angle_beta   90.00
_cell.angle_gamma   90.00
#
_symmetry.space_group_name_H-M   'P 1'
#
loop_
_entity.id
_entity.type
_entity.pdbx_description
1 polymer ?
#
loop_
_entity_poly.entity_id
_entity_poly.type
_entity_poly.pdbx_seq_one_letter_code
_entity_poly.pdbx_strand_id
1 'polypeptide(L)'
;MEDFERIVTALEHDKSIASIFGVILYTDSHPYIKKVMRDEDYWNAFNEITGEKFTVLSVKPKAGRLNTPSFPPGSLGHMVPIWKEPRDNYKLVDAFELQDKDTSQLPLLLIFTRVKDDVLKIEISITEQSVDSAYNSIKDSLEFCSKVIAGILPENLNNPEGLYASFSLQNDHRVRINKIKNCLKLYTFIKGLIP
;
A
#
# COMPACT_ATOMS: atom_id res chain seq x y z
N MET A 1 3.57 -9.25 15.34
CA MET A 1 2.94 -7.99 15.76
C MET A 1 3.74 -7.36 16.88
N GLU A 2 4.02 -8.04 17.99
CA GLU A 2 4.98 -7.52 18.99
C GLU A 2 6.34 -7.18 18.36
N ASP A 3 6.85 -8.03 17.46
CA ASP A 3 8.10 -7.72 16.74
C ASP A 3 7.96 -6.54 15.77
N PHE A 4 6.79 -6.36 15.15
CA PHE A 4 6.53 -5.26 14.22
C PHE A 4 6.45 -3.93 14.97
N GLU A 5 5.69 -3.87 16.06
CA GLU A 5 5.62 -2.72 16.95
C GLU A 5 6.99 -2.37 17.53
N ARG A 6 7.78 -3.38 17.92
CA ARG A 6 9.16 -3.15 18.40
C ARG A 6 10.06 -2.60 17.31
N ILE A 7 9.95 -3.10 16.08
CA ILE A 7 10.72 -2.58 14.93
C ILE A 7 10.31 -1.14 14.62
N VAL A 8 9.02 -0.85 14.54
CA VAL A 8 8.51 0.50 14.27
C VAL A 8 8.93 1.46 15.39
N THR A 9 8.77 1.07 16.65
CA THR A 9 9.19 1.90 17.81
C THR A 9 10.70 2.15 17.79
N ALA A 10 11.51 1.15 17.43
CA ALA A 10 12.95 1.31 17.33
C ALA A 10 13.35 2.26 16.19
N LEU A 11 12.66 2.19 15.05
CA LEU A 11 12.88 3.06 13.89
C LEU A 11 12.40 4.50 14.15
N GLU A 12 11.33 4.68 14.91
CA GLU A 12 10.83 6.00 15.34
C GLU A 12 11.84 6.74 16.25
N HIS A 13 12.69 6.02 16.98
CA HIS A 13 13.71 6.62 17.85
C HIS A 13 14.96 7.08 17.09
N ASP A 14 15.12 6.67 15.83
CA ASP A 14 16.23 7.10 15.00
C ASP A 14 15.91 8.42 14.28
N LYS A 15 16.55 9.51 14.72
CA LYS A 15 16.35 10.86 14.17
C LYS A 15 16.83 11.02 12.72
N SER A 16 17.53 10.03 12.17
CA SER A 16 18.00 10.05 10.78
C SER A 16 16.94 9.55 9.79
N ILE A 17 15.95 8.80 10.27
CA ILE A 17 14.88 8.21 9.47
C ILE A 17 13.67 9.14 9.52
N ALA A 18 13.02 9.35 8.38
CA ALA A 18 11.76 10.09 8.36
C ALA A 18 10.72 9.35 9.21
N SER A 19 9.90 10.07 9.99
CA SER A 19 8.84 9.46 10.81
C SER A 19 7.66 8.91 9.98
N ILE A 20 7.93 8.35 8.80
CA ILE A 20 6.97 7.77 7.87
C ILE A 20 7.53 6.44 7.35
N PHE A 21 6.68 5.43 7.33
CA PHE A 21 7.05 4.05 7.02
C PHE A 21 6.22 3.51 5.86
N GLY A 22 6.84 2.70 5.01
CA GLY A 22 6.16 1.95 3.96
C GLY A 22 5.94 0.50 4.37
N VAL A 23 4.77 -0.06 4.09
CA VAL A 23 4.47 -1.48 4.25
C VAL A 23 3.89 -2.03 2.97
N ILE A 24 4.58 -2.97 2.35
CA ILE A 24 4.07 -3.72 1.21
C ILE A 24 3.24 -4.88 1.74
N LEU A 25 1.93 -4.83 1.48
CA LEU A 25 0.97 -5.86 1.84
C LEU A 25 0.64 -6.70 0.60
N TYR A 26 0.84 -8.01 0.70
CA TYR A 26 0.53 -8.97 -0.37
C TYR A 26 0.16 -10.35 0.21
N THR A 27 -0.58 -11.17 -0.54
CA THR A 27 -0.97 -12.51 -0.10
C THR A 27 -0.29 -13.61 -0.93
N ASP A 28 -0.50 -14.86 -0.55
CA ASP A 28 -0.07 -16.00 -1.37
C ASP A 28 -0.82 -16.11 -2.72
N SER A 29 -1.92 -15.37 -2.90
CA SER A 29 -2.61 -15.24 -4.19
C SER A 29 -1.85 -14.40 -5.21
N HIS A 30 -0.77 -13.73 -4.78
CA HIS A 30 0.02 -12.77 -5.57
C HIS A 30 1.41 -13.33 -5.90
N PRO A 31 1.52 -14.25 -6.88
CA PRO A 31 2.74 -15.03 -7.10
C PRO A 31 3.90 -14.19 -7.63
N TYR A 32 3.62 -13.13 -8.40
CA TYR A 32 4.68 -12.31 -8.99
C TYR A 32 5.30 -11.38 -7.96
N ILE A 33 4.47 -10.73 -7.13
CA ILE A 33 4.97 -9.94 -5.99
C ILE A 33 5.74 -10.82 -5.01
N LYS A 34 5.25 -12.02 -4.72
CA LYS A 34 5.94 -12.97 -3.86
C LYS A 34 7.32 -13.37 -4.40
N LYS A 35 7.50 -13.45 -5.72
CA LYS A 35 8.81 -13.69 -6.34
C LYS A 35 9.73 -12.49 -6.16
N VAL A 36 9.25 -11.29 -6.48
CA VAL A 36 10.02 -10.04 -6.32
C VAL A 36 10.45 -9.84 -4.87
N MET A 37 9.57 -10.10 -3.90
CA MET A 37 9.86 -9.95 -2.47
C MET A 37 10.76 -11.05 -1.88
N ARG A 38 11.03 -12.13 -2.61
CA ARG A 38 11.89 -13.24 -2.15
C ARG A 38 13.32 -13.13 -2.63
N ASP A 39 13.52 -12.42 -3.72
CA ASP A 39 14.79 -12.32 -4.40
C ASP A 39 15.53 -11.07 -3.86
N GLU A 40 16.75 -11.31 -3.38
CA GLU A 40 17.58 -10.30 -2.71
C GLU A 40 18.02 -9.20 -3.67
N ASP A 41 18.16 -9.49 -4.96
CA ASP A 41 18.60 -8.51 -5.95
C ASP A 41 17.56 -7.39 -6.12
N TYR A 42 16.28 -7.75 -6.08
CA TYR A 42 15.20 -6.75 -6.10
C TYR A 42 15.15 -5.93 -4.80
N TRP A 43 15.42 -6.55 -3.64
CA TRP A 43 15.52 -5.83 -2.38
C TRP A 43 16.66 -4.83 -2.37
N ASN A 44 17.82 -5.20 -2.90
CA ASN A 44 18.96 -4.29 -3.04
C ASN A 44 18.60 -3.11 -3.95
N ALA A 45 17.94 -3.36 -5.08
CA ALA A 45 17.45 -2.31 -5.96
C ALA A 45 16.43 -1.38 -5.27
N PHE A 46 15.54 -1.89 -4.43
CA PHE A 46 14.62 -1.06 -3.65
C PHE A 46 15.34 -0.23 -2.59
N ASN A 47 16.31 -0.81 -1.89
CA ASN A 47 17.12 -0.11 -0.89
C ASN A 47 17.91 1.05 -1.51
N GLU A 48 18.41 0.90 -2.73
CA GLU A 48 19.07 1.99 -3.46
C GLU A 48 18.11 3.16 -3.76
N ILE A 49 16.82 2.88 -3.98
CA ILE A 49 15.80 3.89 -4.27
C ILE A 49 15.36 4.63 -3.00
N THR A 50 15.12 3.89 -1.92
CA THR A 50 14.61 4.45 -0.66
C THR A 50 15.71 5.12 0.15
N GLY A 51 16.95 4.66 0.01
CA GLY A 51 18.10 5.12 0.77
C GLY A 51 17.91 4.93 2.28
N GLU A 52 18.66 5.70 3.06
CA GLU A 52 18.67 5.62 4.53
C GLU A 52 17.49 6.34 5.19
N LYS A 53 16.74 7.16 4.44
CA LYS A 53 15.73 8.09 4.98
C LYS A 53 14.32 7.49 5.04
N PHE A 54 14.07 6.37 4.38
CA PHE A 54 12.75 5.77 4.27
C PHE A 54 12.81 4.25 4.45
N THR A 55 12.15 3.73 5.47
CA THR A 55 12.11 2.30 5.73
C THR A 55 10.86 1.67 5.11
N VAL A 56 11.07 0.60 4.34
CA VAL A 56 10.01 -0.20 3.74
C VAL A 56 10.04 -1.59 4.33
N LEU A 57 8.90 -2.03 4.85
CA LEU A 57 8.67 -3.36 5.39
C LEU A 57 7.78 -4.14 4.44
N SER A 58 7.89 -5.47 4.46
CA SER A 58 6.98 -6.33 3.73
C SER A 58 6.22 -7.22 4.70
N VAL A 59 4.90 -7.31 4.55
CA VAL A 59 4.06 -8.15 5.40
C VAL A 59 3.17 -9.00 4.51
N LYS A 60 3.16 -10.30 4.79
CA LYS A 60 2.39 -11.29 4.05
C LYS A 60 1.22 -11.82 4.90
N PRO A 61 0.06 -11.13 4.95
CA PRO A 61 -1.13 -11.67 5.59
C PRO A 61 -1.63 -12.96 4.91
N LYS A 62 -2.41 -13.76 5.65
CA LYS A 62 -3.04 -14.96 5.08
C LYS A 62 -4.11 -14.54 4.08
N ALA A 63 -4.23 -15.20 2.93
CA ALA A 63 -5.30 -14.88 2.00
C ALA A 63 -6.68 -15.21 2.61
N GLY A 64 -7.60 -14.23 2.59
CA GLY A 64 -9.02 -14.48 2.82
C GLY A 64 -9.65 -15.33 1.72
N ARG A 65 -10.91 -15.72 1.94
CA ARG A 65 -11.66 -16.57 0.99
C ARG A 65 -13.07 -16.06 0.81
N LEU A 66 -13.55 -16.08 -0.43
CA LEU A 66 -14.98 -15.92 -0.71
C LEU A 66 -15.72 -17.15 -0.21
N ASN A 67 -16.71 -16.93 0.65
CA ASN A 67 -17.63 -17.97 1.09
C ASN A 67 -19.06 -17.57 0.77
N THR A 68 -19.91 -18.57 0.59
CA THR A 68 -21.35 -18.36 0.56
C THR A 68 -21.88 -18.16 1.99
N PRO A 69 -22.86 -17.26 2.18
CA PRO A 69 -23.53 -17.09 3.46
C PRO A 69 -24.21 -18.40 3.88
N SER A 70 -24.05 -18.79 5.15
CA SER A 70 -24.81 -19.89 5.74
C SER A 70 -26.15 -19.36 6.25
N PHE A 71 -27.24 -19.95 5.78
CA PHE A 71 -28.58 -19.58 6.23
C PHE A 71 -29.11 -20.62 7.24
N PRO A 72 -29.76 -20.18 8.33
CA PRO A 72 -30.47 -21.10 9.22
C PRO A 72 -31.62 -21.80 8.47
N PRO A 73 -31.96 -23.05 8.86
CA PRO A 73 -33.00 -23.83 8.19
C PRO A 73 -34.34 -23.07 8.15
N GLY A 74 -34.97 -23.00 6.97
CA GLY A 74 -36.25 -22.32 6.76
C GLY A 74 -36.17 -20.81 6.45
N SER A 75 -34.97 -20.25 6.32
CA SER A 75 -34.79 -18.86 5.86
C SER A 75 -34.38 -18.81 4.39
N LEU A 76 -35.00 -17.90 3.62
CA LEU A 76 -34.55 -17.52 2.28
C LEU A 76 -33.62 -16.33 2.43
N GLY A 77 -32.37 -16.48 2.00
CA GLY A 77 -31.41 -15.38 2.00
C GLY A 77 -30.74 -15.21 0.65
N HIS A 78 -30.24 -14.01 0.40
CA HIS A 78 -29.58 -13.67 -0.86
C HIS A 78 -28.19 -14.32 -0.93
N MET A 79 -27.93 -15.08 -2.00
CA MET A 79 -26.64 -15.72 -2.27
C MET A 79 -25.59 -14.71 -2.78
N VAL A 80 -25.28 -13.70 -1.98
CA VAL A 80 -24.17 -12.77 -2.26
C VAL A 80 -22.90 -13.34 -1.63
N PRO A 81 -21.80 -13.49 -2.38
CA PRO A 81 -20.54 -13.98 -1.81
C PRO A 81 -20.00 -13.01 -0.76
N ILE A 82 -19.58 -13.53 0.38
CA ILE A 82 -19.04 -12.76 1.51
C ILE A 82 -17.54 -13.06 1.62
N TRP A 83 -16.73 -12.02 1.69
CA TRP A 83 -15.31 -12.17 2.00
C TRP A 83 -15.15 -12.58 3.46
N LYS A 84 -14.47 -13.72 3.70
CA LYS A 84 -14.17 -14.20 5.04
C LYS A 84 -12.69 -13.99 5.32
N GLU A 85 -12.41 -12.94 6.08
CA GLU A 85 -11.07 -12.61 6.53
C GLU A 85 -10.56 -13.63 7.57
N PRO A 86 -9.32 -14.12 7.47
CA PRO A 86 -8.73 -15.01 8.46
C PRO A 86 -8.54 -14.29 9.80
N ARG A 87 -8.82 -14.98 10.91
CA ARG A 87 -8.70 -14.40 12.28
C ARG A 87 -7.32 -13.83 12.58
N ASP A 88 -6.27 -14.40 12.00
CA ASP A 88 -4.90 -13.98 12.20
C ASP A 88 -4.60 -12.59 11.64
N ASN A 89 -5.39 -12.14 10.65
CA ASN A 89 -5.20 -10.84 10.01
C ASN A 89 -5.94 -9.71 10.73
N TYR A 90 -6.87 -10.01 11.66
CA TYR A 90 -7.64 -8.97 12.35
C TYR A 90 -6.76 -7.95 13.07
N LYS A 91 -5.64 -8.39 13.67
CA LYS A 91 -4.70 -7.46 14.31
C LYS A 91 -4.05 -6.48 13.34
N LEU A 92 -3.78 -6.92 12.10
CA LEU A 92 -3.18 -6.07 11.06
C LEU A 92 -4.24 -5.11 10.47
N VAL A 93 -5.44 -5.65 10.21
CA VAL A 93 -6.58 -4.85 9.73
C VAL A 93 -6.94 -3.75 10.72
N ASP A 94 -6.93 -4.06 12.02
CA ASP A 94 -7.22 -3.13 13.11
C ASP A 94 -6.10 -2.09 13.25
N ALA A 95 -4.83 -2.51 13.25
CA ALA A 95 -3.68 -1.61 13.39
C ALA A 95 -3.54 -0.59 12.25
N PHE A 96 -3.92 -0.95 11.02
CA PHE A 96 -3.84 -0.06 9.86
C PHE A 96 -5.20 0.50 9.43
N GLU A 97 -6.24 0.28 10.23
CA GLU A 97 -7.62 0.71 9.97
C GLU A 97 -8.07 0.53 8.50
N LEU A 98 -7.67 -0.57 7.83
CA LEU A 98 -7.88 -0.75 6.38
C LEU A 98 -9.34 -0.43 6.01
N GLN A 99 -9.54 0.49 5.05
CA GLN A 99 -10.85 1.17 4.87
C GLN A 99 -12.03 0.19 4.70
N ASP A 100 -11.78 -0.97 4.10
CA ASP A 100 -12.79 -2.01 3.84
C ASP A 100 -12.70 -3.22 4.78
N LYS A 101 -11.87 -3.18 5.83
CA LYS A 101 -11.64 -4.28 6.80
C LYS A 101 -11.22 -5.63 6.21
N ASP A 102 -10.85 -5.69 4.93
CA ASP A 102 -10.61 -6.95 4.22
C ASP A 102 -9.32 -6.92 3.37
N THR A 103 -8.68 -8.08 3.23
CA THR A 103 -7.50 -8.29 2.37
C THR A 103 -7.82 -8.41 0.87
N SER A 104 -9.06 -8.12 0.48
CA SER A 104 -9.54 -8.25 -0.90
C SER A 104 -8.88 -7.26 -1.86
N GLN A 105 -8.47 -6.10 -1.37
CA GLN A 105 -7.83 -5.03 -2.16
C GLN A 105 -6.32 -5.20 -2.31
N LEU A 106 -5.72 -6.26 -1.75
CA LEU A 106 -4.31 -6.54 -1.93
C LEU A 106 -4.00 -6.90 -3.40
N PRO A 107 -2.85 -6.48 -3.94
CA PRO A 107 -1.67 -5.99 -3.23
C PRO A 107 -1.58 -4.47 -3.15
N LEU A 108 -1.02 -3.94 -2.05
CA LEU A 108 -0.90 -2.50 -1.83
C LEU A 108 0.38 -2.11 -1.09
N LEU A 109 0.88 -0.91 -1.38
CA LEU A 109 1.87 -0.21 -0.57
C LEU A 109 1.11 0.75 0.36
N LEU A 110 1.16 0.46 1.65
CA LEU A 110 0.61 1.29 2.70
C LEU A 110 1.72 2.18 3.25
N ILE A 111 1.56 3.49 3.10
CA ILE A 111 2.44 4.46 3.71
C ILE A 111 1.74 4.95 4.97
N PHE A 112 2.38 4.86 6.13
CA PHE A 112 1.77 5.29 7.38
C PHE A 112 2.73 6.08 8.25
N THR A 113 2.16 6.94 9.07
CA THR A 113 2.85 7.66 10.13
C THR A 113 1.97 7.69 11.37
N ARG A 114 2.60 7.66 12.54
CA ARG A 114 1.91 7.71 13.82
C ARG A 114 1.90 9.16 14.32
N VAL A 115 0.72 9.68 14.61
CA VAL A 115 0.53 11.01 15.19
C VAL A 115 -0.26 10.84 16.49
N LYS A 116 0.45 10.91 17.62
CA LYS A 116 -0.13 10.71 18.96
C LYS A 116 -0.83 9.35 19.08
N ASP A 117 -2.17 9.36 19.10
CA ASP A 117 -3.03 8.19 19.26
C ASP A 117 -3.61 7.68 17.92
N ASP A 118 -3.41 8.42 16.82
CA ASP A 118 -3.96 8.09 15.50
C ASP A 118 -2.87 7.67 14.50
N VAL A 119 -3.25 6.83 13.54
CA VAL A 119 -2.40 6.40 12.43
C VAL A 119 -2.89 7.06 11.14
N LEU A 120 -2.08 7.96 10.59
CA LEU A 120 -2.34 8.56 9.29
C LEU A 120 -1.75 7.67 8.21
N LYS A 121 -2.56 7.35 7.18
CA LYS A 121 -2.16 6.40 6.14
C LYS A 121 -2.54 6.83 4.73
N ILE A 122 -1.78 6.32 3.77
CA ILE A 122 -2.00 6.47 2.33
C ILE A 122 -1.86 5.09 1.70
N GLU A 123 -2.87 4.68 0.95
CA GLU A 123 -2.94 3.38 0.30
C GLU A 123 -2.64 3.55 -1.19
N ILE A 124 -1.59 2.88 -1.68
CA ILE A 124 -1.19 2.87 -3.09
C ILE A 124 -1.37 1.44 -3.61
N SER A 125 -2.30 1.24 -4.54
CA SER A 125 -2.53 -0.06 -5.18
C SER A 125 -1.33 -0.49 -6.02
N ILE A 126 -0.91 -1.74 -5.87
CA ILE A 126 0.15 -2.35 -6.69
C ILE A 126 -0.50 -3.22 -7.76
N THR A 127 0.04 -3.20 -8.97
CA THR A 127 -0.43 -4.05 -10.07
C THR A 127 0.56 -5.16 -10.36
N GLU A 128 0.08 -6.38 -10.58
CA GLU A 128 0.90 -7.51 -11.01
C GLU A 128 0.28 -8.28 -12.18
N GLN A 129 0.87 -8.12 -13.36
CA GLN A 129 0.57 -8.95 -14.55
C GLN A 129 1.72 -9.91 -14.90
N SER A 130 2.93 -9.57 -14.46
CA SER A 130 4.17 -10.31 -14.64
C SER A 130 5.15 -9.95 -13.52
N VAL A 131 6.28 -10.65 -13.43
CA VAL A 131 7.36 -10.31 -12.48
C VAL A 131 7.86 -8.88 -12.72
N ASP A 132 8.12 -8.53 -13.99
CA ASP A 132 8.58 -7.19 -14.35
C ASP A 132 7.54 -6.11 -14.05
N SER A 133 6.26 -6.41 -14.30
CA SER A 133 5.15 -5.50 -13.98
C SER A 133 5.04 -5.26 -12.47
N ALA A 134 5.20 -6.30 -11.66
CA ALA A 134 5.18 -6.19 -10.20
C ALA A 134 6.37 -5.36 -9.70
N TYR A 135 7.58 -5.67 -10.19
CA TYR A 135 8.79 -4.91 -9.87
C TYR A 135 8.65 -3.43 -10.22
N ASN A 136 8.25 -3.12 -11.46
CA ASN A 136 8.08 -1.75 -11.92
C ASN A 136 6.99 -1.01 -11.13
N SER A 137 5.88 -1.67 -10.78
CA SER A 137 4.81 -1.06 -9.98
C SER A 137 5.27 -0.71 -8.56
N ILE A 138 6.05 -1.59 -7.93
CA ILE A 138 6.66 -1.33 -6.62
C ILE A 138 7.71 -0.22 -6.74
N LYS A 139 8.61 -0.33 -7.71
CA LYS A 139 9.66 0.66 -8.01
C LYS A 139 9.07 2.06 -8.20
N ASP A 140 8.07 2.22 -9.05
CA ASP A 140 7.41 3.51 -9.30
C ASP A 140 6.79 4.09 -8.03
N SER A 141 6.26 3.22 -7.16
CA SER A 141 5.66 3.63 -5.89
C SER A 141 6.73 4.05 -4.88
N LEU A 142 7.87 3.36 -4.82
CA LEU A 142 9.00 3.73 -3.96
C LEU A 142 9.72 4.97 -4.46
N GLU A 143 9.92 5.13 -5.77
CA GLU A 143 10.46 6.34 -6.36
C GLU A 143 9.58 7.56 -6.07
N PHE A 144 8.25 7.38 -6.12
CA PHE A 144 7.32 8.41 -5.70
C PHE A 144 7.56 8.82 -4.24
N CYS A 145 7.66 7.85 -3.33
CA CYS A 145 7.93 8.12 -1.91
C CYS A 145 9.28 8.85 -1.72
N SER A 146 10.33 8.37 -2.38
CA SER A 146 11.67 8.94 -2.33
C SER A 146 11.69 10.38 -2.85
N LYS A 147 10.98 10.68 -3.94
CA LYS A 147 10.82 12.05 -4.47
C LYS A 147 10.10 12.97 -3.50
N VAL A 148 9.05 12.48 -2.84
CA VAL A 148 8.34 13.27 -1.81
C VAL A 148 9.28 13.60 -0.66
N ILE A 149 10.02 12.61 -0.14
CA ILE A 149 10.95 12.79 0.99
C ILE A 149 12.13 13.70 0.61
N ALA A 150 12.67 13.57 -0.60
CA ALA A 150 13.75 14.43 -1.08
C ALA A 150 13.33 15.91 -1.19
N GLY A 151 12.04 16.18 -1.40
CA GLY A 151 11.49 17.54 -1.43
C GLY A 151 11.28 18.16 -0.04
N ILE A 152 11.46 17.41 1.04
CA ILE A 152 11.20 17.85 2.41
C ILE A 152 12.53 18.26 3.05
N LEU A 153 12.52 19.42 3.72
CA LEU A 153 13.68 19.92 4.44
C LEU A 153 14.07 18.94 5.57
N PRO A 154 15.37 18.70 5.83
CA PRO A 154 15.83 17.77 6.86
C PRO A 154 15.24 18.05 8.26
N GLU A 155 15.00 19.32 8.57
CA GLU A 155 14.42 19.79 9.83
C GLU A 155 12.97 19.31 10.03
N ASN A 156 12.25 19.05 8.94
CA ASN A 156 10.85 18.62 8.93
C ASN A 156 10.68 17.10 8.81
N LEU A 157 11.76 16.32 8.74
CA LEU A 157 11.69 14.85 8.68
C LEU A 157 11.14 14.23 9.97
N ASN A 158 11.22 14.96 11.08
CA ASN A 158 10.65 14.58 12.37
C ASN A 158 9.23 15.14 12.59
N ASN A 159 8.62 15.75 11.57
CA ASN A 159 7.25 16.26 11.65
C ASN A 159 6.28 15.33 10.91
N PRO A 160 5.65 14.37 11.61
CA PRO A 160 4.82 13.35 10.98
C PRO A 160 3.59 13.93 10.25
N GLU A 161 2.96 14.97 10.80
CA GLU A 161 1.81 15.65 10.18
C GLU A 161 2.21 16.35 8.86
N GLY A 162 3.36 17.04 8.86
CA GLY A 162 3.89 17.70 7.67
C GLY A 162 4.31 16.72 6.57
N LEU A 163 4.88 15.58 6.96
CA LEU A 163 5.19 14.48 6.05
C LEU A 163 3.90 13.93 5.44
N TYR A 164 2.92 13.57 6.26
CA TYR A 164 1.63 13.05 5.77
C TYR A 164 0.95 14.00 4.80
N ALA A 165 0.86 15.29 5.15
CA ALA A 165 0.25 16.30 4.28
C ALA A 165 0.97 16.40 2.92
N SER A 166 2.31 16.34 2.93
CA SER A 166 3.12 16.37 1.71
C SER A 166 2.87 15.15 0.83
N PHE A 167 2.84 13.95 1.44
CA PHE A 167 2.54 12.71 0.74
C PHE A 167 1.11 12.68 0.19
N SER A 168 0.12 13.10 0.98
CA SER A 168 -1.29 13.15 0.58
C SER A 168 -1.48 14.08 -0.61
N LEU A 169 -0.89 15.28 -0.56
CA LEU A 169 -0.99 16.28 -1.63
C LEU A 169 -0.37 15.77 -2.93
N GLN A 170 0.82 15.17 -2.86
CA GLN A 170 1.45 14.61 -4.05
C GLN A 170 0.72 13.38 -4.60
N ASN A 171 0.13 12.55 -3.73
CA ASN A 171 -0.68 11.42 -4.17
C ASN A 171 -1.96 11.89 -4.87
N ASP A 172 -2.64 12.90 -4.32
CA ASP A 172 -3.82 13.51 -4.95
C ASP A 172 -3.49 14.10 -6.33
N HIS A 173 -2.33 14.75 -6.46
CA HIS A 173 -1.84 15.24 -7.74
C HIS A 173 -1.62 14.11 -8.74
N ARG A 174 -0.99 13.00 -8.31
CA ARG A 174 -0.79 11.81 -9.15
C ARG A 174 -2.12 11.23 -9.63
N VAL A 175 -3.09 11.08 -8.75
CA VAL A 175 -4.44 10.57 -9.07
C VAL A 175 -5.15 11.49 -10.06
N ARG A 176 -5.10 12.81 -9.85
CA ARG A 176 -5.71 13.80 -10.75
C ARG A 176 -5.09 13.75 -12.15
N ILE A 177 -3.76 13.69 -12.25
CA ILE A 177 -3.08 13.58 -13.55
C ILE A 177 -3.49 12.30 -14.29
N ASN A 178 -3.59 11.18 -13.57
CA ASN A 178 -4.05 9.92 -14.17
C ASN A 178 -5.49 10.01 -14.67
N LYS A 179 -6.39 10.67 -13.93
CA LYS A 179 -7.76 10.94 -14.41
C LYS A 179 -7.78 11.78 -15.69
N ILE A 180 -6.97 12.84 -15.76
CA ILE A 180 -6.88 13.69 -16.97
C ILE A 180 -6.36 12.87 -18.16
N LYS A 181 -5.31 12.07 -17.97
CA LYS A 181 -4.79 11.17 -19.03
C LYS A 181 -5.86 10.20 -19.52
N ASN A 182 -6.66 9.64 -18.61
CA ASN A 182 -7.75 8.73 -18.98
C ASN A 182 -8.87 9.44 -19.75
N CYS A 183 -9.24 10.67 -19.35
CA CYS A 183 -10.19 11.48 -20.11
C CYS A 183 -9.68 11.80 -21.53
N LEU A 184 -8.39 12.11 -21.68
CA LEU A 184 -7.78 12.33 -22.99
C LEU A 184 -7.82 11.07 -23.87
N LYS A 185 -7.51 9.90 -23.29
CA LYS A 185 -7.62 8.61 -24.00
C LYS A 185 -9.06 8.34 -24.44
N LEU A 186 -10.04 8.57 -23.57
CA LEU A 186 -11.46 8.42 -23.88
C LEU A 186 -11.86 9.35 -25.02
N TYR A 187 -11.43 10.62 -24.97
CA TYR A 187 -11.69 11.59 -26.03
C TYR A 187 -11.08 11.15 -27.37
N THR A 188 -9.83 10.67 -27.38
CA THR A 188 -9.21 10.15 -28.61
C THR A 188 -9.94 8.91 -29.16
N PHE A 189 -10.42 8.04 -28.27
CA PHE A 189 -11.20 6.87 -28.64
C PHE A 189 -12.54 7.25 -29.26
N ILE A 190 -13.29 8.17 -28.62
CA ILE A 190 -14.56 8.68 -29.14
C ILE A 190 -14.34 9.38 -30.49
N LYS A 191 -13.29 10.21 -30.61
CA LYS A 191 -12.95 10.89 -31.86
C LYS A 191 -12.61 9.90 -32.98
N GLY A 192 -12.02 8.74 -32.67
CA GLY A 192 -11.74 7.68 -33.63
C GLY A 192 -12.95 6.83 -34.03
N LEU A 193 -14.05 6.90 -33.27
CA LEU A 193 -15.31 6.20 -33.57
C LEU A 193 -16.29 7.05 -34.40
N ILE A 194 -16.05 8.37 -34.48
CA ILE A 194 -16.81 9.27 -35.32
C ILE A 194 -16.22 9.15 -36.75
N PRO A 195 -17.01 8.76 -37.76
CA PRO A 195 -16.55 8.59 -39.14
C PRO A 195 -16.09 9.90 -39.79
#